data_AF-A0A956B0C1-F1
#
_entry.id   AF-A0A956B0C1-F1
#
_cell.length_a   1.000
_cell.length_b   1.000
_cell.length_c   1.000
_cell.angle_alpha   90.00
_cell.angle_beta   90.00
_cell.angle_gamma   90.00
#
_symmetry.space_group_name_H-M   'P 1'
#
loop_
_entity.id
_entity.type
_entity.pdbx_description
1 polymer ?
#
loop_
_entity_poly.entity_id
_entity_poly.type
_entity_poly.pdbx_seq_one_letter_code
_entity_poly.pdbx_strand_id
1 'polypeptide(L)'
;MSSIIQDFALSRDINARERAILASNRHVAQGWTIAATYARMVSNAFAYLTDDMEASMYLGRTDALRHCLWAALLTHQVGEHYAQKLTDAHEREGEITEHRARLDREMDLHNNRVGIRLGKFHSSQRSAITQSMTAFFLFGVCKSALDNGELKVIDRLRDPWRLVPSNTPGIP
;
A
#
# COMPACT_ATOMS: atom_id res chain seq x y z
N MET A 1 28.00 5.77 7.67
CA MET A 1 27.02 6.17 8.71
C MET A 1 25.63 6.18 8.10
N SER A 2 24.63 5.55 8.73
CA SER A 2 23.21 5.68 8.34
C SER A 2 22.70 7.09 8.68
N SER A 3 21.58 7.51 8.09
CA SER A 3 20.89 8.74 8.50
C SER A 3 19.82 8.44 9.55
N ILE A 4 19.41 9.45 10.34
CA ILE A 4 18.30 9.34 11.30
C ILE A 4 17.03 8.75 10.67
N ILE A 5 16.72 9.14 9.43
CA ILE A 5 15.56 8.62 8.69
C ILE A 5 15.74 7.13 8.34
N GLN A 6 16.96 6.72 7.97
CA GLN A 6 17.26 5.32 7.69
C GLN A 6 17.20 4.47 8.95
N ASP A 7 17.69 4.97 10.08
CA ASP A 7 17.59 4.29 11.37
C ASP A 7 16.12 4.17 11.83
N PHE A 8 15.33 5.22 11.60
CA PHE A 8 13.90 5.19 11.84
C PHE A 8 13.21 4.09 11.01
N ALA A 9 13.51 4.00 9.71
CA ALA A 9 12.98 2.95 8.84
C ALA A 9 13.35 1.55 9.35
N LEU A 10 14.62 1.35 9.71
CA LEU A 10 15.14 0.06 10.17
C LEU A 10 14.66 -0.32 11.58
N SER A 11 14.20 0.64 12.39
CA SER A 11 13.59 0.38 13.70
C SER A 11 12.14 -0.10 13.63
N ARG A 12 11.51 -0.04 12.45
CA ARG A 12 10.14 -0.53 12.26
C ARG A 12 10.09 -2.06 12.32
N ASP A 13 8.90 -2.57 12.57
CA ASP A 13 8.60 -3.99 12.40
C ASP A 13 8.52 -4.28 10.89
N ILE A 14 9.63 -4.73 10.33
CA ILE A 14 9.83 -5.01 8.91
C ILE A 14 10.60 -6.32 8.77
N ASN A 15 10.30 -7.07 7.72
CA ASN A 15 10.91 -8.37 7.51
C ASN A 15 12.37 -8.26 7.04
N ALA A 16 13.07 -9.40 7.04
CA ALA A 16 14.49 -9.46 6.69
C ALA A 16 14.77 -8.97 5.25
N ARG A 17 13.83 -9.16 4.32
CA ARG A 17 13.99 -8.75 2.90
C ARG A 17 13.82 -7.24 2.75
N GLU A 18 12.78 -6.67 3.35
CA GLU A 18 12.61 -5.21 3.41
C GLU A 18 13.83 -4.56 4.08
N ARG A 19 14.27 -5.09 5.22
CA ARG A 19 15.45 -4.62 5.95
C ARG A 19 16.70 -4.60 5.08
N ALA A 20 16.96 -5.66 4.32
CA ALA A 20 18.11 -5.72 3.42
C ALA A 20 18.06 -4.63 2.34
N ILE A 21 16.89 -4.39 1.74
CA ILE A 21 16.70 -3.33 0.74
C ILE A 21 16.94 -1.95 1.36
N LEU A 22 16.29 -1.65 2.49
CA LEU A 22 16.34 -0.34 3.15
C LEU A 22 17.73 -0.03 3.74
N ALA A 23 18.45 -1.03 4.25
CA ALA A 23 19.82 -0.86 4.73
C ALA A 23 20.80 -0.54 3.59
N SER A 24 20.59 -1.11 2.40
CA SER A 24 21.48 -0.94 1.25
C SER A 24 21.33 0.41 0.54
N ASN A 25 20.21 1.11 0.71
CA ASN A 25 19.94 2.33 -0.04
C ASN A 25 19.17 3.38 0.79
N ARG A 26 19.88 4.44 1.20
CA ARG A 26 19.35 5.51 2.06
C ARG A 26 18.19 6.28 1.41
N HIS A 27 18.28 6.57 0.11
CA HIS A 27 17.21 7.27 -0.61
C HIS A 27 15.93 6.43 -0.63
N VAL A 28 16.08 5.11 -0.82
CA VAL A 28 14.97 4.18 -0.76
C VAL A 28 14.37 4.10 0.65
N ALA A 29 15.21 4.08 1.69
CA ALA A 29 14.74 4.11 3.08
C ALA A 29 13.94 5.38 3.43
N GLN A 30 14.38 6.53 2.94
CA GLN A 30 13.66 7.79 3.11
C GLN A 30 12.32 7.79 2.37
N GLY A 31 12.31 7.38 1.10
CA GLY A 31 11.09 7.28 0.30
C GLY A 31 10.08 6.30 0.90
N TRP A 32 10.54 5.15 1.38
CA TRP A 32 9.70 4.17 2.09
C TRP A 32 9.10 4.75 3.37
N THR A 33 9.91 5.44 4.18
CA THR A 33 9.45 6.06 5.44
C THR A 33 8.33 7.08 5.18
N ILE A 34 8.53 7.95 4.20
CA ILE A 34 7.54 8.97 3.82
C ILE A 34 6.28 8.29 3.31
N ALA A 35 6.40 7.37 2.36
CA ALA A 35 5.26 6.68 1.75
C ALA A 35 4.43 5.90 2.78
N ALA A 36 5.07 5.09 3.62
CA ALA A 36 4.39 4.28 4.63
C ALA A 36 3.69 5.14 5.70
N THR A 37 4.35 6.22 6.14
CA THR A 37 3.76 7.13 7.13
C THR A 37 2.53 7.85 6.57
N TYR A 38 2.62 8.38 5.34
CA TYR A 38 1.49 9.04 4.70
C TYR A 38 0.34 8.09 4.42
N ALA A 39 0.62 6.92 3.82
CA ALA A 39 -0.42 5.96 3.49
C ALA A 39 -1.19 5.50 4.74
N ARG A 40 -0.48 5.23 5.84
CA ARG A 40 -1.12 4.87 7.12
C ARG A 40 -1.93 6.00 7.72
N MET A 41 -1.40 7.22 7.75
CA MET A 41 -2.11 8.39 8.29
C MET A 41 -3.43 8.64 7.52
N VAL A 42 -3.36 8.65 6.19
CA VAL A 42 -4.51 8.98 5.33
C VAL A 42 -5.54 7.86 5.31
N SER A 43 -5.11 6.59 5.26
CA SER A 43 -6.05 5.45 5.33
C SER A 43 -6.74 5.36 6.69
N ASN A 44 -6.06 5.65 7.80
CA ASN A 44 -6.70 5.73 9.12
C ASN A 44 -7.74 6.86 9.18
N ALA A 45 -7.43 8.03 8.62
CA ALA A 45 -8.38 9.14 8.53
C ALA A 45 -9.59 8.77 7.66
N PHE A 46 -9.36 8.08 6.54
CA PHE A 46 -10.43 7.55 5.70
C PHE A 46 -11.35 6.61 6.49
N ALA A 47 -10.79 5.62 7.19
CA ALA A 47 -11.55 4.66 7.97
C ALA A 47 -12.40 5.31 9.07
N TYR A 48 -11.85 6.33 9.73
CA TYR A 48 -12.56 7.13 10.72
C TYR A 48 -13.72 7.92 10.11
N LEU A 49 -13.51 8.53 8.94
CA LEU A 49 -14.53 9.33 8.26
C LEU A 49 -15.65 8.50 7.63
N THR A 50 -15.39 7.23 7.31
CA THR A 50 -16.38 6.31 6.75
C THR A 50 -17.08 5.44 7.81
N ASP A 51 -16.75 5.62 9.09
CA ASP A 51 -17.28 4.83 10.21
C ASP A 51 -17.14 3.30 10.00
N ASP A 52 -16.01 2.89 9.40
CA ASP A 52 -15.75 1.51 8.98
C ASP A 52 -14.41 1.00 9.50
N MET A 53 -14.01 1.48 10.68
CA MET A 53 -12.65 1.29 11.19
C MET A 53 -12.31 -0.19 11.46
N GLU A 54 -13.22 -0.94 12.08
CA GLU A 54 -12.90 -2.31 12.50
C GLU A 54 -12.93 -3.29 11.33
N ALA A 55 -13.90 -3.16 10.42
CA ALA A 55 -14.06 -4.11 9.33
C ALA A 55 -13.18 -3.76 8.12
N SER A 56 -12.92 -2.48 7.86
CA SER A 56 -12.20 -2.06 6.64
C SER A 56 -10.67 -2.09 6.78
N MET A 57 -10.13 -2.01 8.01
CA MET A 57 -8.67 -1.86 8.24
C MET A 57 -7.84 -3.13 7.96
N TYR A 58 -8.49 -4.31 7.97
CA TYR A 58 -7.89 -5.59 7.62
C TYR A 58 -8.79 -6.32 6.61
N LEU A 59 -8.24 -6.63 5.43
CA LEU A 59 -8.90 -7.30 4.30
C LEU A 59 -10.05 -6.52 3.62
N GLY A 60 -10.34 -5.31 4.07
CA GLY A 60 -11.44 -4.47 3.58
C GLY A 60 -10.96 -3.27 2.76
N ARG A 61 -11.85 -2.31 2.51
CA ARG A 61 -11.59 -1.17 1.61
C ARG A 61 -10.44 -0.25 2.08
N THR A 62 -10.30 -0.03 3.38
CA THR A 62 -9.23 0.81 3.96
C THR A 62 -7.88 0.15 3.80
N ASP A 63 -7.82 -1.17 4.00
CA ASP A 63 -6.61 -1.96 3.77
C ASP A 63 -6.19 -1.88 2.30
N ALA A 64 -7.13 -2.17 1.39
CA ALA A 64 -6.91 -2.06 -0.04
C ALA A 64 -6.41 -0.67 -0.47
N LEU A 65 -7.01 0.38 0.08
CA LEU A 65 -6.60 1.77 -0.17
C LEU A 65 -5.19 2.03 0.36
N ARG A 66 -4.84 1.52 1.55
CA ARG A 66 -3.51 1.68 2.16
C ARG A 66 -2.43 1.04 1.30
N HIS A 67 -2.62 -0.19 0.85
CA HIS A 67 -1.66 -0.89 -0.03
C HIS A 67 -1.50 -0.16 -1.37
N CYS A 68 -2.61 0.22 -2.00
CA CYS A 68 -2.59 0.99 -3.25
C CYS A 68 -1.87 2.33 -3.09
N LEU A 69 -2.20 3.11 -2.06
CA LEU A 69 -1.60 4.43 -1.82
C LEU A 69 -0.12 4.32 -1.45
N TRP A 70 0.25 3.36 -0.60
CA TRP A 70 1.64 3.13 -0.23
C TRP A 70 2.49 2.80 -1.46
N ALA A 71 2.02 1.88 -2.31
CA ALA A 71 2.73 1.47 -3.52
C ALA A 71 2.81 2.61 -4.57
N ALA A 72 1.76 3.43 -4.69
CA ALA A 72 1.77 4.61 -5.54
C ALA A 72 2.77 5.68 -5.08
N LEU A 73 2.77 5.99 -3.78
CA LEU A 73 3.73 6.91 -3.17
C LEU A 73 5.17 6.40 -3.31
N LEU A 74 5.41 5.12 -2.99
CA LEU A 74 6.71 4.49 -3.18
C LEU A 74 7.21 4.65 -4.61
N THR A 75 6.36 4.34 -5.59
CA THR A 75 6.71 4.44 -7.01
C THR A 75 7.11 5.87 -7.39
N HIS A 76 6.37 6.86 -6.89
CA HIS A 76 6.71 8.26 -7.11
C HIS A 76 8.04 8.66 -6.44
N GLN A 77 8.29 8.19 -5.21
CA GLN A 77 9.50 8.54 -4.44
C GLN A 77 10.76 7.87 -4.98
N VAL A 78 10.71 6.57 -5.26
CA VAL A 78 11.90 5.73 -5.47
C VAL A 78 11.90 4.98 -6.80
N GLY A 79 10.88 5.19 -7.63
CA GLY A 79 10.69 4.52 -8.90
C GLY A 79 10.08 3.12 -8.76
N GLU A 80 9.52 2.63 -9.86
CA GLU A 80 8.83 1.33 -9.93
C GLU A 80 9.71 0.18 -9.43
N HIS A 81 10.97 0.13 -9.84
CA HIS A 81 11.85 -1.00 -9.53
C HIS A 81 11.99 -1.25 -8.03
N TYR A 82 12.20 -0.18 -7.25
CA TYR A 82 12.29 -0.31 -5.80
C TYR A 82 10.91 -0.45 -5.15
N ALA A 83 9.87 0.18 -5.70
CA ALA A 83 8.51 -0.01 -5.22
C ALA A 83 8.10 -1.49 -5.31
N GLN A 84 8.28 -2.13 -6.47
CA GLN A 84 7.98 -3.55 -6.67
C GLN A 84 8.77 -4.44 -5.72
N LYS A 85 10.07 -4.19 -5.54
CA LYS A 85 10.89 -4.97 -4.60
C LYS A 85 10.42 -4.86 -3.16
N LEU A 86 10.03 -3.66 -2.72
CA LEU A 86 9.59 -3.41 -1.36
C LEU A 86 8.19 -4.00 -1.10
N THR A 87 7.24 -3.78 -2.01
CA THR A 87 5.90 -4.35 -1.89
C THR A 87 5.92 -5.87 -1.98
N ASP A 88 6.67 -6.46 -2.92
CA ASP A 88 6.84 -7.91 -2.97
C ASP A 88 7.54 -8.46 -1.73
N ALA A 89 8.49 -7.73 -1.15
CA ALA A 89 9.16 -8.15 0.07
C ALA A 89 8.17 -8.14 1.24
N HIS A 90 7.34 -7.11 1.37
CA HIS A 90 6.30 -6.98 2.39
C HIS A 90 5.37 -8.20 2.41
N GLU A 91 4.88 -8.61 1.23
CA GLU A 91 3.93 -9.73 1.12
C GLU A 91 4.58 -11.12 1.17
N ARG A 92 5.92 -11.21 1.26
CA ARG A 92 6.66 -12.47 1.16
C ARG A 92 7.21 -12.92 2.50
N GLU A 93 6.36 -13.57 3.29
CA GLU A 93 6.80 -14.43 4.39
C GLU A 93 6.23 -15.85 4.32
N GLY A 94 7.10 -16.82 4.63
CA GLY A 94 6.73 -18.21 4.88
C GLY A 94 6.14 -19.02 3.71
N GLU A 95 5.98 -20.31 3.96
CA GLU A 95 5.16 -21.18 3.12
C GLU A 95 3.70 -20.95 3.53
N ILE A 96 2.89 -20.38 2.63
CA ILE A 96 1.47 -20.12 2.91
C ILE A 96 0.67 -21.39 2.58
N THR A 97 0.40 -22.17 3.60
CA THR A 97 -0.37 -23.41 3.50
C THR A 97 -1.87 -23.18 3.64
N GLU A 98 -2.28 -22.11 4.33
CA GLU A 98 -3.69 -21.79 4.56
C GLU A 98 -4.31 -20.97 3.43
N HIS A 99 -5.52 -21.35 3.00
CA HIS A 99 -6.26 -20.67 1.93
C HIS A 99 -6.49 -19.18 2.21
N ARG A 100 -6.81 -18.82 3.46
CA ARG A 100 -7.09 -17.43 3.86
C ARG A 100 -5.86 -16.54 3.72
N ALA A 101 -4.70 -17.01 4.18
CA ALA A 101 -3.45 -16.28 4.03
C ALA A 101 -3.00 -16.15 2.56
N ARG A 102 -3.40 -17.07 1.68
CA ARG A 102 -3.18 -16.91 0.23
C ARG A 102 -4.06 -15.80 -0.35
N LEU A 103 -5.33 -15.75 0.02
CA LEU A 103 -6.25 -14.70 -0.43
C LEU A 103 -5.82 -13.31 0.04
N ASP A 104 -5.42 -13.18 1.31
CA ASP A 104 -4.84 -11.97 1.90
C ASP A 104 -3.68 -11.44 1.04
N ARG A 105 -2.68 -12.29 0.82
CA ARG A 105 -1.54 -11.98 -0.03
C ARG A 105 -1.91 -11.66 -1.48
N GLU A 106 -2.87 -12.36 -2.06
CA GLU A 106 -3.34 -12.08 -3.43
C GLU A 106 -4.00 -10.70 -3.53
N MET A 107 -4.77 -10.30 -2.52
CA MET A 107 -5.37 -8.98 -2.39
C MET A 107 -4.29 -7.91 -2.35
N ASP A 108 -3.32 -8.05 -1.45
CA ASP A 108 -2.26 -7.06 -1.26
C ASP A 108 -1.36 -6.94 -2.48
N LEU A 109 -0.94 -8.07 -3.07
CA LEU A 109 -0.17 -8.06 -4.32
C LEU A 109 -0.93 -7.40 -5.47
N HIS A 110 -2.25 -7.60 -5.57
CA HIS A 110 -3.07 -6.92 -6.58
C HIS A 110 -3.11 -5.42 -6.33
N ASN A 111 -3.45 -5.00 -5.11
CA ASN A 111 -3.59 -3.58 -4.75
C ASN A 111 -2.26 -2.83 -4.86
N ASN A 112 -1.15 -3.46 -4.49
CA ASN A 112 0.20 -2.95 -4.69
C ASN A 112 0.50 -2.72 -6.19
N ARG A 113 0.16 -3.66 -7.08
CA ARG A 113 0.35 -3.48 -8.53
C ARG A 113 -0.48 -2.34 -9.10
N VAL A 114 -1.73 -2.17 -8.64
CA VAL A 114 -2.57 -1.03 -9.02
C VAL A 114 -1.90 0.28 -8.58
N GLY A 115 -1.43 0.34 -7.33
CA GLY A 115 -0.70 1.49 -6.81
C GLY A 115 0.55 1.83 -7.63
N ILE A 116 1.38 0.85 -7.95
CA ILE A 116 2.58 1.05 -8.80
C ILE A 116 2.20 1.64 -10.15
N ARG A 117 1.17 1.11 -10.82
CA ARG A 117 0.68 1.63 -12.10
C ARG A 117 0.27 3.10 -11.99
N LEU A 118 -0.50 3.46 -10.96
CA LEU A 118 -0.97 4.83 -10.74
C LEU A 118 0.20 5.77 -10.41
N GLY A 119 1.13 5.35 -9.54
CA GLY A 119 2.31 6.12 -9.18
C GLY A 119 3.22 6.42 -10.39
N LYS A 120 3.38 5.47 -11.31
CA LYS A 120 4.15 5.66 -12.55
C LYS A 120 3.60 6.79 -13.42
N PHE A 121 2.28 6.80 -13.64
CA PHE A 121 1.62 7.79 -14.50
C PHE A 121 1.82 9.23 -14.01
N HIS A 122 1.93 9.40 -12.69
CA HIS A 122 2.19 10.70 -12.08
C HIS A 122 3.69 11.02 -11.88
N SER A 123 4.57 10.02 -12.02
CA SER A 123 6.03 10.22 -11.97
C SER A 123 6.57 10.88 -13.25
N SER A 124 5.91 10.67 -14.39
CA SER A 124 6.28 11.29 -15.68
C SER A 124 5.83 12.75 -15.80
N GLN A 125 4.93 13.21 -14.92
CA GLN A 125 4.42 14.58 -14.87
C GLN A 125 5.09 15.38 -13.75
N ARG A 126 6.43 15.38 -13.70
CA ARG A 126 7.23 16.20 -12.75
C ARG A 126 7.07 17.70 -13.05
N SER A 127 5.89 18.25 -12.81
CA SER A 127 5.76 19.68 -12.56
C SER A 127 6.17 19.96 -11.11
N ALA A 128 6.36 21.23 -10.75
CA ALA A 128 6.81 21.69 -9.43
C ALA A 128 5.77 21.48 -8.31
N ILE A 129 4.97 20.42 -8.38
CA ILE A 129 3.98 20.05 -7.39
C ILE A 129 4.72 19.60 -6.12
N THR A 130 4.39 20.22 -4.99
CA THR A 130 4.98 19.87 -3.70
C THR A 130 4.60 18.45 -3.29
N GLN A 131 5.40 17.83 -2.42
CA GLN A 131 5.15 16.49 -1.88
C GLN A 131 3.71 16.31 -1.34
N SER A 132 3.19 17.31 -0.63
CA SER A 132 1.84 17.27 -0.05
C SER A 132 0.74 17.27 -1.12
N MET A 133 0.90 18.06 -2.19
CA MET A 133 -0.04 18.04 -3.29
C MET A 133 0.02 16.71 -4.05
N THR A 134 1.21 16.16 -4.28
CA THR A 134 1.36 14.83 -4.89
C THR A 134 0.69 13.75 -4.07
N ALA A 135 0.88 13.76 -2.74
CA ALA A 135 0.21 12.81 -1.86
C ALA A 135 -1.31 12.93 -1.91
N PHE A 136 -1.85 14.16 -1.96
CA PHE A 136 -3.28 14.40 -2.12
C PHE A 136 -3.82 13.88 -3.45
N PHE A 137 -3.13 14.15 -4.57
CA PHE A 137 -3.52 13.62 -5.88
C PHE A 137 -3.47 12.10 -5.92
N LEU A 138 -2.39 11.49 -5.42
CA LEU A 138 -2.24 10.03 -5.38
C LEU A 138 -3.32 9.37 -4.50
N PHE A 139 -3.68 9.99 -3.38
CA PHE A 139 -4.84 9.56 -2.60
C PHE A 139 -6.13 9.62 -3.43
N GLY A 140 -6.37 10.74 -4.13
CA GLY A 140 -7.56 10.91 -4.96
C GLY A 140 -7.70 9.84 -6.04
N VAL A 141 -6.62 9.51 -6.75
CA VAL A 141 -6.65 8.46 -7.79
C VAL A 141 -6.76 7.05 -7.19
N CYS A 142 -6.11 6.77 -6.06
CA CYS A 142 -6.25 5.48 -5.38
C CYS A 142 -7.67 5.29 -4.81
N LYS A 143 -8.28 6.35 -4.29
CA LYS A 143 -9.67 6.36 -3.86
C LYS A 143 -10.62 6.15 -5.05
N SER A 144 -10.36 6.78 -6.18
CA SER A 144 -11.14 6.53 -7.41
C SER A 144 -11.06 5.06 -7.84
N ALA A 145 -9.86 4.46 -7.84
CA ALA A 145 -9.67 3.04 -8.11
C ALA A 145 -10.43 2.14 -7.12
N LEU A 146 -10.44 2.51 -5.82
CA LEU A 146 -11.23 1.84 -4.78
C LEU A 146 -12.73 1.90 -5.07
N ASP A 147 -13.25 3.08 -5.41
CA ASP A 147 -14.68 3.30 -5.65
C ASP A 147 -15.16 2.65 -6.96
N ASN A 148 -14.28 2.54 -7.96
CA ASN A 148 -14.57 1.91 -9.25
C ASN A 148 -14.40 0.37 -9.23
N GLY A 149 -13.97 -0.22 -8.11
CA GLY A 149 -13.78 -1.68 -8.01
C GLY A 149 -12.51 -2.20 -8.67
N GLU A 150 -11.54 -1.32 -8.99
CA GLU A 150 -10.25 -1.72 -9.52
C GLU A 150 -9.37 -2.39 -8.45
N LEU A 151 -9.60 -2.05 -7.19
CA LEU A 151 -8.95 -2.69 -6.04
C LEU A 151 -9.70 -3.97 -5.65
N LYS A 152 -9.02 -4.83 -4.88
CA LYS A 152 -9.59 -6.05 -4.33
C LYS A 152 -9.71 -5.95 -2.82
N VAL A 153 -10.74 -6.60 -2.31
CA VAL A 153 -11.01 -6.84 -0.88
C VAL A 153 -11.42 -8.30 -0.70
N ILE A 154 -11.45 -8.78 0.53
CA ILE A 154 -11.94 -10.13 0.85
C ILE A 154 -13.39 -10.06 1.33
N ASP A 155 -14.28 -10.76 0.62
CA ASP A 155 -15.60 -11.11 1.13
C ASP A 155 -15.44 -12.17 2.23
N ARG A 156 -15.58 -11.71 3.48
CA ARG A 156 -15.58 -12.55 4.69
C ARG A 156 -16.99 -12.91 5.17
N LEU A 157 -18.03 -12.35 4.55
CA LEU A 157 -19.43 -12.59 4.94
C LEU A 157 -19.92 -13.95 4.45
N ARG A 158 -19.20 -14.56 3.50
CA ARG A 158 -19.56 -15.83 2.86
C ARG A 158 -18.39 -16.80 2.98
N ASP A 159 -18.71 -18.07 3.20
CA ASP A 159 -17.75 -19.17 3.19
C ASP A 159 -17.93 -20.01 1.90
N PRO A 160 -16.86 -20.33 1.14
CA PRO A 160 -15.48 -19.90 1.34
C PRO A 160 -15.29 -18.40 1.12
N TRP A 161 -14.29 -17.82 1.82
CA TRP A 161 -13.82 -16.44 1.59
C TRP A 161 -13.45 -16.24 0.13
N ARG A 162 -13.68 -15.03 -0.40
CA ARG A 162 -13.41 -14.74 -1.82
C ARG A 162 -12.78 -13.37 -2.03
N LEU A 163 -11.86 -13.31 -2.97
CA LEU A 163 -11.35 -12.06 -3.50
C LEU A 163 -12.41 -11.41 -4.41
N VAL A 164 -12.88 -10.22 -4.06
CA VAL A 164 -13.94 -9.49 -4.78
C VAL A 164 -13.51 -8.06 -5.11
N PRO A 165 -14.12 -7.41 -6.12
CA PRO A 165 -13.93 -5.98 -6.37
C PRO A 165 -14.25 -5.14 -5.13
N SER A 166 -13.49 -4.08 -4.88
CA SER A 166 -13.67 -3.20 -3.73
C SER A 166 -15.03 -2.49 -3.69
N ASN A 167 -15.73 -2.36 -4.82
CA ASN A 167 -17.07 -1.78 -4.91
C ASN A 167 -18.21 -2.81 -4.77
N THR A 168 -17.90 -4.04 -4.32
CA THR A 168 -18.92 -5.06 -4.09
C THR A 168 -19.90 -4.59 -2.99
N PRO A 169 -21.22 -4.54 -3.27
CA PRO A 169 -22.19 -4.08 -2.29
C PRO A 169 -22.19 -4.92 -1.00
N GLY A 170 -22.25 -4.23 0.14
CA GLY A 170 -22.31 -4.86 1.46
C GLY A 170 -20.98 -5.42 1.96
N ILE A 171 -19.86 -5.17 1.27
CA ILE A 171 -18.51 -5.50 1.74
C ILE A 171 -17.85 -4.21 2.26
N PRO A 172 -17.38 -4.20 3.53
CA PRO A 172 -16.62 -3.08 4.11
C PRO A 172 -15.21 -2.89 3.51
#